data_AF-A0A653ZD23-F1
#
_entry.id   AF-A0A653ZD23-F1
#
_cell.length_a   1.000
_cell.length_b   1.000
_cell.length_c   1.000
_cell.angle_alpha   90.00
_cell.angle_beta   90.00
_cell.angle_gamma   90.00
#
_symmetry.space_group_name_H-M   'P 1'
#
loop_
_entity.id
_entity.type
_entity.pdbx_description
1 polymer ?
#
loop_
_entity_poly.entity_id
_entity_poly.type
_entity_poly.pdbx_seq_one_letter_code
_entity_poly.pdbx_strand_id
1 'polypeptide(L)'
;MKVIKCAIKREELDRILNERNMTYTQFASEIYIDQTYLSRLVNGERYISDNVRRNIQNYLKVEFDDLFEQVEINKSNGYKQIPELILTKKEINELVETGSKELLISGKKINLKVVN
;
A
#
# COMPACT_ATOMS: atom_id res chain seq x y z
N MET A 1 -19.86 -5.05 -3.44
CA MET A 1 -19.88 -5.32 -1.99
C MET A 1 -18.70 -4.61 -1.35
N LYS A 2 -18.91 -3.81 -0.30
CA LYS A 2 -17.79 -3.19 0.41
C LYS A 2 -17.24 -4.18 1.45
N VAL A 3 -15.93 -4.15 1.66
CA VAL A 3 -15.25 -5.02 2.64
C VAL A 3 -14.33 -4.15 3.48
N ILE A 4 -14.36 -4.35 4.79
CA ILE A 4 -13.45 -3.68 5.72
C ILE A 4 -12.15 -4.48 5.80
N LYS A 5 -11.02 -3.79 5.70
CA LYS A 5 -9.67 -4.34 5.80
C LYS A 5 -8.85 -3.60 6.84
N CYS A 6 -7.75 -4.20 7.26
CA CYS A 6 -6.82 -3.62 8.24
C CYS A 6 -5.52 -3.21 7.54
N ALA A 7 -5.06 -1.99 7.80
CA ALA A 7 -3.76 -1.48 7.35
C ALA A 7 -2.88 -1.05 8.55
N ILE A 8 -1.56 -0.95 8.31
CA ILE A 8 -0.59 -0.45 9.30
C ILE A 8 -0.42 1.05 9.10
N LYS A 9 -0.49 1.82 10.18
CA LYS A 9 -0.02 3.20 10.21
C LYS A 9 1.50 3.20 10.16
N ARG A 10 2.08 3.32 8.96
CA ARG A 10 3.53 3.18 8.75
C ARG A 10 4.34 4.09 9.67
N GLU A 11 3.96 5.36 9.79
CA GLU A 11 4.68 6.33 10.61
C GLU A 11 4.71 5.93 12.09
N GLU A 12 3.62 5.37 12.60
CA GLU A 12 3.57 4.83 13.97
C GLU A 12 4.43 3.58 14.14
N LEU A 13 4.44 2.68 13.15
CA LEU A 13 5.34 1.53 13.19
C LEU A 13 6.80 1.97 13.20
N ASP A 14 7.17 2.90 12.31
CA ASP A 14 8.53 3.46 12.22
C ASP A 14 8.93 4.07 13.57
N ARG A 15 8.05 4.85 14.20
CA ARG A 15 8.27 5.43 15.53
C ARG A 15 8.51 4.37 16.59
N ILE A 16 7.63 3.38 16.72
CA ILE A 16 7.72 2.31 17.73
C ILE A 16 9.01 1.50 17.55
N LEU A 17 9.38 1.17 16.31
CA LEU A 17 10.60 0.40 16.05
C LEU A 17 11.86 1.22 16.34
N ASN A 18 11.86 2.52 16.02
CA ASN A 18 12.96 3.42 16.34
C ASN A 18 13.15 3.57 17.87
N GLU A 19 12.06 3.72 18.63
CA GLU A 19 12.10 3.77 20.11
C GLU A 19 12.70 2.49 20.72
N ARG A 20 12.60 1.36 20.01
CA ARG A 20 13.13 0.05 20.41
C ARG A 20 14.49 -0.28 19.80
N ASN A 21 15.09 0.63 19.04
CA ASN A 21 16.32 0.40 18.26
C ASN A 21 16.24 -0.88 17.40
N MET A 22 15.09 -1.09 16.76
CA MET A 22 14.78 -2.31 16.03
C MET A 22 14.64 -2.05 14.53
N THR A 23 15.25 -2.91 13.72
CA THR A 23 15.08 -2.87 12.26
C THR A 23 13.84 -3.64 11.82
N TYR A 24 13.31 -3.33 10.64
CA TYR A 24 12.23 -4.10 10.01
C TYR A 24 12.55 -5.59 9.86
N THR A 25 13.81 -5.93 9.57
CA THR A 25 14.26 -7.32 9.41
C THR A 25 14.21 -8.06 10.74
N GLN A 26 14.71 -7.45 11.82
CA GLN A 26 14.62 -8.02 13.16
C GLN A 26 13.15 -8.18 13.57
N PHE A 27 12.35 -7.12 13.40
CA PHE A 27 10.94 -7.16 13.75
C PHE A 27 10.16 -8.25 12.99
N ALA A 28 10.39 -8.39 11.67
CA ALA A 28 9.80 -9.46 10.86
C ALA A 28 10.11 -10.86 11.40
N SER A 29 11.37 -11.08 11.80
CA SER A 29 11.82 -12.34 12.39
C SER A 29 11.09 -12.64 13.70
N GLU A 30 10.91 -11.63 14.55
CA GLU A 30 10.29 -11.76 15.87
C GLU A 30 8.79 -12.08 15.82
N ILE A 31 8.11 -11.63 14.77
CA ILE A 31 6.69 -11.94 14.53
C ILE A 31 6.49 -13.12 13.56
N TYR A 32 7.57 -13.82 13.21
CA TYR A 32 7.61 -15.00 12.35
C TYR A 32 7.00 -14.78 10.95
N ILE A 33 7.31 -13.65 10.31
CA ILE A 33 6.91 -13.39 8.92
C ILE A 33 8.12 -13.02 8.06
N ASP A 34 7.97 -13.22 6.75
CA ASP A 34 8.96 -12.81 5.77
C ASP A 34 9.08 -11.27 5.70
N GLN A 35 10.31 -10.77 5.58
CA GLN A 35 10.57 -9.32 5.51
C GLN A 35 9.93 -8.68 4.27
N THR A 36 9.91 -9.36 3.13
CA THR A 36 9.24 -8.86 1.91
C THR A 36 7.73 -8.79 2.14
N TYR A 37 7.17 -9.78 2.84
CA TYR A 37 5.76 -9.75 3.23
C TYR A 37 5.45 -8.59 4.18
N LEU A 38 6.26 -8.35 5.20
CA LEU A 38 6.12 -7.19 6.08
C LEU A 38 6.18 -5.87 5.31
N SER A 39 7.17 -5.72 4.41
CA SER A 39 7.31 -4.54 3.56
C SER A 39 6.04 -4.27 2.74
N ARG A 40 5.43 -5.32 2.18
CA ARG A 40 4.16 -5.20 1.45
C ARG A 40 2.98 -4.75 2.33
N LEU A 41 2.95 -5.15 3.60
CA LEU A 41 1.93 -4.70 4.55
C LEU A 41 2.09 -3.21 4.87
N VAL A 42 3.33 -2.80 5.17
CA VAL A 42 3.68 -1.43 5.58
C VAL A 42 3.51 -0.42 4.44
N ASN A 43 3.82 -0.83 3.20
CA ASN A 43 3.65 0.00 2.02
C ASN A 43 2.20 0.01 1.48
N GLY A 44 1.24 -0.59 2.20
CA GLY A 44 -0.16 -0.66 1.76
C GLY A 44 -0.38 -1.51 0.51
N GLU A 45 0.59 -2.33 0.12
CA GLU A 45 0.46 -3.23 -1.02
C GLU A 45 -0.42 -4.44 -0.71
N ARG A 46 -0.51 -4.80 0.59
CA ARG A 46 -1.36 -5.85 1.13
C ARG A 46 -2.00 -5.41 2.44
N TYR A 47 -3.20 -5.92 2.69
CA TYR A 47 -3.87 -5.78 3.97
C TYR A 47 -3.46 -6.88 4.95
N ILE A 48 -3.49 -6.57 6.24
CA ILE A 48 -3.07 -7.46 7.32
C ILE A 48 -4.16 -8.51 7.57
N SER A 49 -3.74 -9.75 7.82
CA SER A 49 -4.63 -10.79 8.34
C SER A 49 -4.77 -10.68 9.86
N ASP A 50 -5.86 -11.21 10.43
CA ASP A 50 -6.05 -11.18 11.88
C ASP A 50 -4.93 -11.87 12.66
N ASN A 51 -4.36 -12.96 12.12
CA ASN A 51 -3.27 -13.66 12.78
C ASN A 51 -2.00 -12.79 12.86
N VAL A 52 -1.61 -12.17 11.75
CA VAL A 52 -0.43 -11.30 11.70
C VAL A 52 -0.64 -10.06 12.56
N ARG A 53 -1.84 -9.48 12.55
CA ARG A 53 -2.20 -8.36 13.44
C ARG A 53 -2.02 -8.74 14.91
N ARG A 54 -2.53 -9.90 15.34
CA ARG A 54 -2.36 -10.38 16.72
C ARG A 54 -0.89 -10.59 17.07
N ASN A 55 -0.08 -11.16 16.17
CA ASN A 55 1.36 -11.32 16.41
C ASN A 55 2.05 -9.97 16.64
N ILE A 56 1.74 -8.99 15.79
CA ILE A 56 2.27 -7.62 15.92
C ILE A 56 1.84 -6.99 17.25
N GLN A 57 0.55 -7.04 17.59
CA GLN A 57 0.02 -6.49 18.85
C GLN A 57 0.66 -7.16 20.07
N ASN A 58 0.80 -8.48 20.05
CA ASN A 58 1.37 -9.24 21.15
C ASN A 58 2.86 -8.95 21.36
N TYR A 59 3.61 -8.76 20.28
CA TYR A 59 5.03 -8.44 20.34
C TYR A 59 5.27 -6.98 20.73
N LEU A 60 4.56 -6.06 20.09
CA LEU A 60 4.71 -4.63 20.34
C LEU A 60 3.97 -4.16 21.60
N LYS A 61 3.07 -4.96 22.18
CA LYS A 61 2.24 -4.56 23.33
C LYS A 61 1.49 -3.24 23.07
N VAL A 62 0.85 -3.16 21.90
CA VAL A 62 0.09 -1.99 21.46
C VAL A 62 -1.37 -2.35 21.24
N GLU A 63 -2.25 -1.38 21.48
CA GLU A 63 -3.66 -1.50 21.19
C GLU A 63 -3.92 -1.35 19.69
N PHE A 64 -5.16 -1.64 19.26
CA PHE A 64 -5.49 -1.59 17.84
C PHE A 64 -5.28 -0.20 17.25
N ASP A 65 -5.84 0.83 17.90
CA ASP A 65 -5.85 2.19 17.37
C ASP A 65 -4.47 2.86 17.38
N ASP A 66 -3.51 2.33 18.15
CA ASP A 66 -2.15 2.84 18.21
C ASP A 66 -1.39 2.61 16.89
N LEU A 67 -1.66 1.49 16.22
CA LEU A 67 -0.85 1.02 15.09
C LEU A 67 -1.65 0.70 13.83
N PHE A 68 -2.95 0.47 13.95
CA PHE A 68 -3.78 0.00 12.86
C PHE A 68 -4.92 0.96 12.54
N GLU A 69 -5.41 0.83 11.32
CA GLU A 69 -6.61 1.53 10.85
C GLU A 69 -7.48 0.59 10.02
N GLN A 70 -8.78 0.87 10.02
CA GLN A 70 -9.75 0.18 9.19
C GLN A 70 -9.93 0.93 7.87
N VAL A 71 -9.76 0.22 6.75
CA VAL A 71 -9.90 0.75 5.41
C VAL A 71 -11.08 0.06 4.74
N GLU A 72 -12.07 0.86 4.31
CA GLU A 72 -13.19 0.36 3.53
C GLU A 72 -12.78 0.25 2.06
N ILE A 73 -12.84 -0.96 1.50
CA ILE A 73 -12.51 -1.21 0.09
C ILE A 73 -13.72 -1.71 -0.68
N ASN A 74 -13.82 -1.28 -1.94
CA ASN A 74 -14.76 -1.86 -2.89
C ASN A 74 -14.26 -3.23 -3.33
N LYS A 75 -15.02 -4.30 -3.05
CA LYS A 75 -14.75 -5.64 -3.56
C LYS A 75 -15.15 -5.70 -5.05
N SER A 76 -14.35 -5.10 -5.92
CA SER A 76 -14.23 -5.52 -7.31
C SER A 76 -13.15 -6.58 -7.35
N ASN A 77 -13.41 -7.73 -7.98
CA ASN A 77 -12.52 -8.87 -8.27
C ASN A 77 -11.08 -8.76 -7.72
N GLY A 78 -10.66 -9.71 -6.89
CA GLY A 78 -9.44 -9.71 -6.03
C GLY A 78 -8.05 -9.46 -6.65
N TYR A 79 -7.98 -8.94 -7.85
CA TYR A 79 -6.84 -8.22 -8.41
C TYR A 79 -6.97 -6.74 -8.02
N LYS A 80 -5.86 -6.07 -7.67
CA LYS A 80 -5.88 -4.59 -7.52
C LYS A 80 -6.57 -4.03 -8.76
N GLN A 81 -7.61 -3.19 -8.60
CA GLN A 81 -8.15 -2.46 -9.75
C GLN A 81 -6.96 -1.79 -10.42
N ILE A 82 -6.73 -2.12 -11.70
CA ILE A 82 -5.82 -1.33 -12.52
C ILE A 82 -6.42 0.08 -12.49
N PRO A 83 -5.68 1.11 -12.07
CA PRO A 83 -6.20 2.46 -12.08
C PRO A 83 -6.74 2.77 -13.47
N GLU A 84 -8.03 3.05 -13.59
CA GLU A 84 -8.60 3.46 -14.86
C GLU A 84 -7.98 4.81 -15.23
N LEU A 85 -7.31 4.87 -16.38
CA LEU A 85 -6.79 6.11 -16.91
C LEU A 85 -7.95 6.92 -17.50
N ILE A 86 -8.43 7.90 -16.75
CA ILE A 86 -9.45 8.84 -17.21
C ILE A 86 -8.73 10.03 -17.87
N LEU A 87 -8.95 10.23 -19.16
CA LEU A 87 -8.49 11.39 -19.91
C LEU A 87 -9.69 12.21 -20.37
N THR A 88 -9.62 13.52 -20.20
CA THR A 88 -10.57 14.45 -20.82
C THR A 88 -10.36 14.51 -22.33
N LYS A 89 -11.39 14.95 -23.08
CA LYS A 89 -11.26 15.16 -24.55
C LYS A 89 -10.10 16.09 -24.89
N LYS A 90 -9.84 17.09 -24.05
CA LYS A 90 -8.73 18.03 -24.24
C LYS A 90 -7.38 17.32 -24.13
N GLU A 91 -7.21 16.49 -23.11
CA GLU A 91 -5.98 15.72 -22.90
C GLU A 91 -5.75 14.66 -23.97
N ILE A 92 -6.83 14.10 -24.54
CA ILE A 92 -6.74 13.21 -25.69
C ILE A 92 -6.23 13.97 -26.91
N ASN A 93 -6.77 15.16 -27.19
CA ASN A 93 -6.30 15.97 -28.31
C ASN A 93 -4.83 16.38 -28.13
N GLU A 94 -4.45 16.83 -26.93
CA GLU A 94 -3.06 17.14 -26.60
C GLU A 94 -2.15 15.92 -26.80
N LEU A 95 -2.57 14.73 -26.36
CA LEU A 95 -1.81 13.49 -26.55
C LEU A 95 -1.63 13.11 -28.03
N VAL A 96 -2.65 13.34 -28.86
CA VAL A 96 -2.59 13.10 -30.30
C VAL A 96 -1.65 14.11 -30.98
N GLU A 97 -1.64 15.37 -30.53
CA GLU A 97 -0.76 16.41 -31.05
C GLU A 97 0.71 16.22 -30.64
N THR A 98 0.98 15.93 -29.37
CA THR A 98 2.35 15.79 -28.85
C THR A 98 2.94 14.40 -29.08
N GLY A 99 2.10 13.40 -29.38
CA GLY A 99 2.48 11.99 -29.55
C GLY A 99 2.90 11.29 -28.25
N SER A 100 3.00 12.02 -27.12
CA SER A 100 3.35 11.44 -25.82
C SER A 100 2.92 12.29 -24.63
N LYS A 101 2.66 11.64 -23.49
CA LYS A 101 2.29 12.25 -22.20
C LYS A 101 2.93 11.51 -21.04
N GLU A 102 3.62 12.22 -20.15
CA GLU A 102 4.10 11.66 -18.88
C GLU A 102 2.96 11.59 -17.86
N LEU A 103 2.81 10.44 -17.21
CA LEU A 103 1.80 10.15 -16.20
C LEU A 103 2.47 9.67 -14.92
N LEU A 104 1.87 9.96 -13.78
CA LEU A 104 2.33 9.47 -12.48
C LEU A 104 1.32 8.46 -11.94
N ILE A 105 1.70 7.18 -11.92
CA ILE A 105 0.85 6.09 -11.42
C ILE A 105 1.56 5.44 -10.24
N SER A 106 0.96 5.52 -9.04
CA SER A 106 1.49 4.93 -7.80
C SER A 106 2.95 5.33 -7.52
N GLY A 107 3.28 6.62 -7.71
CA GLY A 107 4.63 7.16 -7.51
C GLY A 107 5.64 6.81 -8.61
N LYS A 108 5.22 6.07 -9.66
CA LYS A 108 6.06 5.76 -10.82
C LYS A 108 5.68 6.65 -11.99
N LYS A 109 6.69 7.25 -12.63
CA LYS A 109 6.55 7.97 -13.90
C LYS A 109 6.40 6.96 -15.04
N ILE A 110 5.38 7.14 -15.86
CA ILE A 110 5.07 6.30 -17.03
C ILE A 110 4.87 7.23 -18.22
N ASN A 111 5.49 6.91 -19.35
CA ASN A 111 5.27 7.64 -20.59
C ASN A 111 4.24 6.92 -21.45
N LEU A 112 3.07 7.55 -21.61
CA LEU A 112 2.08 7.16 -22.61
C LEU A 112 2.52 7.68 -23.98
N LYS A 113 2.56 6.83 -25.00
CA LYS A 113 2.94 7.21 -26.37
C LYS A 113 1.86 6.76 -27.36
N VAL A 114 1.56 7.62 -28.32
CA VAL A 114 0.74 7.25 -29.49
C VAL A 114 1.68 6.63 -30.52
N VAL A 115 1.33 5.44 -31.00
CA VAL A 115 2.06 4.73 -32.06
C VAL A 115 1.14 4.63 -33.26
N ASN A 116 1.63 5.03 -34.44
CA ASN A 116 0.93 4.89 -35.71
C ASN A 116 1.01 3.46 -36.24
#